data_AF-A0A511MEL2-F1
#
_entry.id   AF-A0A511MEL2-F1
#
_cell.length_a   1.000
_cell.length_b   1.000
_cell.length_c   1.000
_cell.angle_alpha   90.00
_cell.angle_beta   90.00
_cell.angle_gamma   90.00
#
_symmetry.space_group_name_H-M   'P 1'
#
loop_
_entity.id
_entity.type
_entity.pdbx_description
1 polymer ?
#
loop_
_entity_poly.entity_id
_entity_poly.type
_entity_poly.pdbx_seq_one_letter_code
_entity_poly.pdbx_strand_id
1 'polypeptide(L)'
;MGAAVPDEYDDIRRRLSNYEKGLYFELGRAHEMGETPDKGWVKQFRIRTSEGPRVLDNAKTIGRGIEAVERKSGRINEREAGHQLDKERAAIEAGLLARSRWETVAGEKIPEKIRQQMRDLARDTKGKFQHVELSREAAVRAIEIGRSLASQQLELVRSYELQRADRARERLAKIRVIARAQERAEKFRKMEAFREAAARGRADAPRHVQAERAQQAELRAERAKTRETPETERDRITREAAEKTVREFQERLNIGPSTGKEPEKTSPGRGSPEAAKAALIEQVERDAARLAAREFPFPAPDKPREQQTVEIEERNTPELADAASVARDAADKAQAEREAADKVREAAQERAKALEQAQMHGIAPEVRDLLALGQAQPPTAAVETKPGYAPGVERGGTGQGRDPRTLGVDPRGR
;
A
#
# COMPACT_ATOMS: atom_id res chain seq x y z
N MET A 1 7.22 44.84 -37.97
CA MET A 1 7.40 44.42 -36.57
C MET A 1 8.80 43.86 -36.45
N GLY A 2 9.73 44.56 -35.80
CA GLY A 2 11.07 44.02 -35.57
C GLY A 2 10.98 42.78 -34.70
N ALA A 3 11.65 41.69 -35.08
CA ALA A 3 11.78 40.54 -34.20
C ALA A 3 12.46 41.01 -32.92
N ALA A 4 11.77 40.89 -31.78
CA ALA A 4 12.37 41.19 -30.49
C ALA A 4 13.62 40.31 -30.35
N VAL A 5 14.76 40.92 -30.05
CA VAL A 5 16.00 40.19 -29.76
C VAL A 5 15.70 39.30 -28.55
N PRO A 6 15.92 37.97 -28.63
CA PRO A 6 15.69 37.10 -27.50
C PRO A 6 16.50 37.57 -26.29
N ASP A 7 15.84 37.66 -25.15
CA ASP A 7 16.49 38.04 -23.89
C ASP A 7 16.73 36.82 -23.00
N GLU A 8 17.29 37.06 -21.82
CA GLU A 8 17.58 36.04 -20.82
C GLU A 8 16.34 35.22 -20.43
N TYR A 9 15.17 35.86 -20.40
CA TYR A 9 13.90 35.20 -20.11
C TYR A 9 13.53 34.19 -21.21
N ASP A 10 13.68 34.58 -22.48
CA ASP A 10 13.47 33.67 -23.62
C ASP A 10 14.51 32.53 -23.63
N ASP A 11 15.76 32.79 -23.24
CA ASP A 11 16.83 31.79 -23.16
C ASP A 11 16.57 30.73 -22.10
N ILE A 12 16.20 31.13 -20.89
CA ILE A 12 15.85 30.21 -19.80
C ILE A 12 14.65 29.35 -20.21
N ARG A 13 13.60 29.98 -20.74
CA ARG A 13 12.38 29.26 -21.15
C ARG A 13 12.64 28.25 -22.25
N ARG A 14 13.51 28.54 -23.22
CA ARG A 14 13.81 27.58 -24.31
C ARG A 14 14.38 26.26 -23.83
N ARG A 15 14.99 26.22 -22.63
CA ARG A 15 15.56 25.01 -22.01
C ARG A 15 14.58 24.25 -21.13
N LEU A 16 13.37 24.78 -20.92
CA LEU A 16 12.36 24.21 -20.02
C LEU A 16 11.18 23.63 -20.81
N SER A 17 10.59 22.56 -20.29
CA SER A 17 9.30 22.08 -20.78
C SER A 17 8.18 23.08 -20.47
N ASN A 18 7.04 22.98 -21.16
CA ASN A 18 5.90 23.87 -20.90
C ASN A 18 5.36 23.74 -19.47
N TYR A 19 5.43 22.54 -18.90
CA TYR A 19 5.08 22.29 -17.51
C TYR A 19 6.04 23.00 -16.55
N GLU A 20 7.35 22.83 -16.73
CA GLU A 20 8.36 23.47 -15.88
C GLU A 20 8.32 25.00 -15.95
N LYS A 21 8.05 25.57 -17.13
CA LYS A 21 7.87 27.02 -17.31
C LYS A 21 6.75 27.59 -16.45
N GLY A 22 5.63 26.87 -16.34
CA GLY A 22 4.51 27.26 -15.48
C GLY A 22 4.86 27.05 -14.01
N LEU A 23 5.24 25.81 -13.68
CA LEU A 23 5.53 25.39 -12.31
C LEU A 23 6.60 26.25 -11.62
N TYR A 24 7.77 26.46 -12.24
CA TYR A 24 8.84 27.22 -11.61
C TYR A 24 8.46 28.69 -11.45
N PHE A 25 7.80 29.28 -12.45
CA PHE A 25 7.33 30.66 -12.33
C PHE A 25 6.31 30.81 -11.20
N GLU A 26 5.31 29.93 -11.13
CA GLU A 26 4.29 29.95 -10.08
C GLU A 26 4.89 29.77 -8.68
N LEU A 27 5.78 28.79 -8.51
CA LEU A 27 6.44 28.51 -7.24
C LEU A 27 7.31 29.68 -6.77
N GLY A 28 8.14 30.22 -7.66
CA GLY A 28 9.03 31.31 -7.31
C GLY A 28 8.28 32.61 -7.03
N ARG A 29 7.27 32.96 -7.83
CA ARG A 29 6.43 34.14 -7.56
C ARG A 29 5.68 34.00 -6.24
N ALA A 30 5.12 32.83 -5.95
CA ALA A 30 4.47 32.57 -4.67
C ALA A 30 5.45 32.76 -3.50
N HIS A 31 6.69 32.28 -3.64
CA HIS A 31 7.73 32.46 -2.63
C HIS A 31 8.12 33.93 -2.45
N GLU A 32 8.37 34.66 -3.55
CA GLU A 32 8.69 36.09 -3.52
C GLU A 32 7.59 36.93 -2.86
N MET A 33 6.32 36.58 -3.08
CA MET A 33 5.17 37.25 -2.47
C MET A 33 4.87 36.76 -1.04
N GLY A 34 5.62 35.77 -0.55
CA GLY A 34 5.43 35.15 0.75
C GLY A 34 4.06 34.48 0.89
N GLU A 35 3.54 33.92 -0.20
CA GLU A 35 2.27 33.17 -0.27
C GLU A 35 2.46 31.75 0.25
N THR A 36 2.75 31.64 1.55
CA THR A 36 3.06 30.36 2.22
C THR A 36 1.82 29.76 2.90
N PRO A 37 1.80 28.42 3.11
CA PRO A 37 0.77 27.74 3.88
C PRO A 37 0.58 28.34 5.29
N ASP A 38 1.65 28.75 5.96
CA ASP A 38 1.59 29.35 7.30
C ASP A 38 0.82 30.68 7.31
N LYS A 39 0.82 31.40 6.19
CA LYS A 39 0.02 32.61 6.02
C LYS A 39 -1.40 32.31 5.54
N GLY A 40 -1.80 31.04 5.45
CA GLY A 40 -3.13 30.59 5.02
C GLY A 40 -3.29 30.46 3.51
N TRP A 41 -2.19 30.47 2.73
CA TRP A 41 -2.25 30.27 1.29
C TRP A 41 -2.30 28.78 0.93
N VAL A 42 -3.20 28.44 0.02
CA VAL A 42 -3.42 27.09 -0.48
C VAL A 42 -3.24 27.11 -2.00
N LYS A 43 -2.48 26.12 -2.50
CA LYS A 43 -2.27 25.91 -3.93
C LYS A 43 -3.45 25.15 -4.54
N GLN A 44 -3.74 25.38 -5.82
CA GLN A 44 -4.76 24.68 -6.59
C GLN A 44 -6.14 24.69 -5.89
N PHE A 45 -6.54 25.86 -5.40
CA PHE A 45 -7.75 26.01 -4.61
C PHE A 45 -9.00 25.97 -5.51
N ARG A 46 -9.90 25.03 -5.25
CA ARG A 46 -11.10 24.84 -6.08
C ARG A 46 -12.32 25.55 -5.48
N ILE A 47 -12.98 26.37 -6.30
CA ILE A 47 -14.29 26.98 -6.03
C ILE A 47 -15.33 26.48 -7.03
N ARG A 48 -16.61 26.54 -6.65
CA ARG A 48 -17.75 26.30 -7.53
C ARG A 48 -18.40 27.64 -7.85
N THR A 49 -18.50 27.98 -9.13
CA THR A 49 -19.14 29.19 -9.63
C THR A 49 -20.40 28.81 -10.42
N SER A 50 -21.23 29.79 -10.82
CA SER A 50 -22.36 29.53 -11.72
C SER A 50 -21.91 28.99 -13.09
N GLU A 51 -20.70 29.35 -13.52
CA GLU A 51 -20.04 28.89 -14.74
C GLU A 51 -19.27 27.56 -14.54
N GLY A 52 -19.49 26.88 -13.43
CA GLY A 52 -18.89 25.59 -13.08
C GLY A 52 -17.66 25.69 -12.18
N PRO A 53 -16.84 24.62 -12.07
CA PRO A 53 -15.68 24.62 -11.20
C PRO A 53 -14.56 25.51 -11.74
N ARG A 54 -13.90 26.25 -10.83
CA ARG A 54 -12.66 27.00 -11.08
C ARG A 54 -11.60 26.55 -10.09
N VAL A 55 -10.42 26.21 -10.58
CA VAL A 55 -9.24 25.89 -9.77
C VAL A 55 -8.31 27.08 -9.89
N LEU A 56 -7.95 27.69 -8.79
CA LEU A 56 -7.09 28.88 -8.71
C LEU A 56 -5.66 28.43 -8.37
N ASP A 57 -4.64 29.05 -8.98
CA ASP A 57 -3.25 28.65 -8.74
C ASP A 57 -2.89 28.76 -7.26
N ASN A 58 -3.13 29.94 -6.66
CA ASN A 58 -3.01 30.19 -5.23
C ASN A 58 -4.24 30.93 -4.71
N ALA A 59 -4.68 30.59 -3.49
CA ALA A 59 -5.74 31.33 -2.84
C ALA A 59 -5.63 31.30 -1.31
N LYS A 60 -6.20 32.30 -0.65
CA LYS A 60 -6.32 32.40 0.81
C LYS A 60 -7.72 32.88 1.18
N THR A 61 -8.27 32.37 2.28
CA THR A 61 -9.52 32.88 2.84
C THR A 61 -9.29 34.19 3.60
N ILE A 62 -10.10 35.21 3.31
CA ILE A 62 -10.07 36.52 3.96
C ILE A 62 -11.49 36.94 4.33
N GLY A 63 -11.80 36.89 5.63
CA GLY A 63 -13.14 37.16 6.14
C GLY A 63 -14.15 36.17 5.56
N ARG A 64 -15.12 36.69 4.79
CA ARG A 64 -16.18 35.88 4.14
C ARG A 64 -15.86 35.46 2.70
N GLY A 65 -14.75 35.94 2.12
CA GLY A 65 -14.40 35.67 0.73
C GLY A 65 -13.00 35.11 0.59
N ILE A 66 -12.59 34.90 -0.65
CA ILE A 66 -11.29 34.35 -1.02
C ILE A 66 -10.47 35.41 -1.76
N GLU A 67 -9.21 35.57 -1.39
CA GLU A 67 -8.20 36.26 -2.19
C GLU A 67 -7.50 35.23 -3.08
N ALA A 68 -7.54 35.44 -4.39
CA ALA A 68 -7.00 34.54 -5.38
C ALA A 68 -5.89 35.19 -6.20
N VAL A 69 -4.91 34.39 -6.61
CA VAL A 69 -3.85 34.80 -7.52
C VAL A 69 -3.70 33.75 -8.62
N GLU A 70 -3.78 34.19 -9.87
CA GLU A 70 -3.53 33.39 -11.08
C GLU A 70 -2.26 33.91 -11.76
N ARG A 71 -1.41 33.01 -12.27
CA ARG A 71 -0.12 33.37 -12.87
C ARG A 71 0.03 32.78 -14.26
N LYS A 72 0.39 33.61 -15.23
CA LYS A 72 0.64 33.20 -16.61
C LYS A 72 2.03 33.65 -17.05
N SER A 73 2.96 32.69 -17.13
CA SER A 73 4.33 32.95 -17.59
C SER A 73 4.48 33.01 -19.12
N GLY A 74 3.46 32.68 -19.90
CA GLY A 74 3.59 32.57 -21.35
C GLY A 74 2.42 33.12 -22.13
N ARG A 75 2.46 32.88 -23.45
CA ARG A 75 1.33 33.12 -24.36
C ARG A 75 0.02 32.61 -23.77
N ILE A 76 -0.96 33.51 -23.72
CA ILE A 76 -2.30 33.22 -23.21
C ILE A 76 -3.17 32.67 -24.34
N ASN A 77 -3.83 31.54 -24.09
CA ASN A 77 -4.84 30.98 -24.99
C ASN A 77 -6.14 31.77 -24.84
N GLU A 78 -6.66 32.31 -25.94
CA GLU A 78 -7.86 33.15 -25.93
C GLU A 78 -9.10 32.41 -25.40
N ARG A 79 -9.36 31.20 -25.89
CA ARG A 79 -10.57 30.46 -25.49
C ARG A 79 -10.53 30.09 -24.01
N GLU A 80 -9.40 29.54 -23.56
CA GLU A 80 -9.24 29.10 -22.17
C GLU A 80 -9.26 30.28 -21.20
N ALA A 81 -8.51 31.34 -21.48
CA ALA A 81 -8.47 32.53 -20.62
C ALA A 81 -9.81 33.25 -20.57
N GLY A 82 -10.53 33.32 -21.69
CA GLY A 82 -11.90 33.85 -21.71
C GLY A 82 -12.81 33.11 -20.73
N HIS A 83 -12.85 31.77 -20.82
CA HIS A 83 -13.63 30.95 -19.88
C HIS A 83 -13.17 31.09 -18.41
N GLN A 84 -11.88 31.27 -18.16
CA GLN A 84 -11.37 31.49 -16.79
C GLN A 84 -11.79 32.87 -16.25
N LEU A 85 -11.77 33.92 -17.07
CA LEU A 85 -12.22 35.27 -16.70
C LEU A 85 -13.74 35.31 -16.46
N ASP A 86 -14.54 34.60 -17.27
CA ASP A 86 -15.99 34.49 -17.06
C ASP A 86 -16.30 33.83 -15.71
N LYS A 87 -15.56 32.76 -15.36
CA LYS A 87 -15.67 32.12 -14.03
C LYS A 87 -15.27 33.04 -12.89
N GLU A 88 -14.24 33.86 -13.06
CA GLU A 88 -13.84 34.82 -12.04
C GLU A 88 -14.83 35.95 -11.86
N ARG A 89 -15.40 36.48 -12.95
CA ARG A 89 -16.51 37.43 -12.91
C ARG A 89 -17.65 36.88 -12.06
N ALA A 90 -18.12 35.68 -12.41
CA ALA A 90 -19.20 35.00 -11.68
C ALA A 90 -18.85 34.79 -10.19
N ALA A 91 -17.61 34.41 -9.88
CA ALA A 91 -17.18 34.20 -8.50
C ALA A 91 -17.10 35.50 -7.67
N ILE A 92 -16.69 36.61 -8.29
CA ILE A 92 -16.65 37.93 -7.66
C ILE A 92 -18.07 38.47 -7.43
N GLU A 93 -18.95 38.32 -8.42
CA GLU A 93 -20.36 38.73 -8.34
C GLU A 93 -21.13 37.96 -7.26
N ALA A 94 -20.88 36.66 -7.13
CA ALA A 94 -21.43 35.82 -6.08
C ALA A 94 -20.83 36.07 -4.67
N GLY A 95 -19.80 36.92 -4.56
CA GLY A 95 -19.12 37.20 -3.30
C GLY A 95 -18.21 36.08 -2.80
N LEU A 96 -17.93 35.06 -3.62
CA LEU A 96 -17.01 33.97 -3.30
C LEU A 96 -15.56 34.46 -3.34
N LEU A 97 -15.21 35.24 -4.37
CA LEU A 97 -13.92 35.92 -4.45
C LEU A 97 -14.06 37.34 -3.89
N ALA A 98 -13.32 37.61 -2.81
CA ALA A 98 -13.15 38.95 -2.28
C ALA A 98 -12.23 39.78 -3.20
N ARG A 99 -11.15 39.16 -3.68
CA ARG A 99 -10.16 39.75 -4.58
C ARG A 99 -9.59 38.69 -5.52
N SER A 100 -9.28 39.07 -6.75
CA SER A 100 -8.55 38.23 -7.71
C SER A 100 -7.46 39.02 -8.39
N ARG A 101 -6.25 38.47 -8.47
CA ARG A 101 -5.11 39.08 -9.14
C ARG A 101 -4.56 38.15 -10.22
N TRP A 102 -4.48 38.63 -11.45
CA TRP A 102 -3.79 37.95 -12.54
C TRP A 102 -2.42 38.57 -12.77
N GLU A 103 -1.38 37.74 -12.75
CA GLU A 103 -0.01 38.14 -13.05
C GLU A 103 0.40 37.59 -14.41
N THR A 104 0.84 38.47 -15.33
CA THR A 104 1.36 38.08 -16.65
C THR A 104 2.76 38.65 -16.85
N VAL A 105 3.59 38.04 -17.69
CA VAL A 105 4.94 38.56 -17.98
C VAL A 105 4.92 39.56 -19.13
N ALA A 106 5.66 40.66 -18.98
CA ALA A 106 5.76 41.71 -19.97
C ALA A 106 6.30 41.19 -21.30
N GLY A 107 5.67 41.64 -22.39
CA GLY A 107 6.03 41.22 -23.75
C GLY A 107 5.45 39.86 -24.18
N GLU A 108 4.88 39.05 -23.26
CA GLU A 108 4.18 37.83 -23.65
C GLU A 108 2.89 38.17 -24.42
N LYS A 109 2.55 37.32 -25.40
CA LYS A 109 1.41 37.57 -26.27
C LYS A 109 0.09 37.32 -25.53
N ILE A 110 -0.61 38.40 -25.21
CA ILE A 110 -2.00 38.39 -24.72
C ILE A 110 -2.92 38.81 -25.89
N PRO A 111 -3.89 37.98 -26.30
CA PRO A 111 -4.87 38.37 -27.31
C PRO A 111 -5.62 39.65 -26.91
N GLU A 112 -5.86 40.56 -27.85
CA GLU A 112 -6.47 41.87 -27.54
C GLU A 112 -7.85 41.73 -26.89
N LYS A 113 -8.64 40.73 -27.33
CA LYS A 113 -9.92 40.40 -26.72
C LYS A 113 -9.79 40.09 -25.22
N ILE A 114 -8.76 39.35 -24.83
CA ILE A 114 -8.51 39.01 -23.42
C ILE A 114 -8.06 40.24 -22.64
N ARG A 115 -7.19 41.09 -23.21
CA ARG A 115 -6.81 42.36 -22.56
C ARG A 115 -8.01 43.26 -22.33
N GLN A 116 -8.93 43.32 -23.29
CA GLN A 116 -10.16 44.09 -23.17
C GLN A 116 -11.06 43.50 -22.08
N GLN A 117 -11.26 42.17 -22.07
CA GLN A 117 -12.03 41.48 -21.02
C GLN A 117 -11.45 41.69 -19.61
N MET A 118 -10.12 41.64 -19.43
CA MET A 118 -9.46 41.93 -18.15
C MET A 118 -9.72 43.37 -17.69
N ARG A 119 -9.63 44.35 -18.60
CA ARG A 119 -9.91 45.76 -18.32
C ARG A 119 -11.37 45.99 -17.94
N ASP A 120 -12.29 45.39 -18.70
CA ASP A 120 -13.72 45.44 -18.42
C ASP A 120 -14.02 44.81 -17.05
N LEU A 121 -13.46 43.64 -16.76
CA LEU A 121 -13.64 42.97 -15.47
C LEU A 121 -13.09 43.81 -14.29
N ALA A 122 -11.92 44.42 -14.44
CA ALA A 122 -11.35 45.32 -13.42
C ALA A 122 -12.27 46.52 -13.14
N ARG A 123 -12.80 47.15 -14.20
CA ARG A 123 -13.73 48.28 -14.11
C ARG A 123 -15.05 47.87 -13.44
N ASP A 124 -15.67 46.80 -13.94
CA ASP A 124 -17.02 46.38 -13.53
C ASP A 124 -17.03 45.88 -12.07
N THR A 125 -15.94 45.26 -11.62
CA THR A 125 -15.81 44.72 -10.25
C THR A 125 -15.31 45.74 -9.23
N LYS A 126 -15.19 47.01 -9.60
CA LYS A 126 -14.74 48.12 -8.72
C LYS A 126 -13.37 47.83 -8.07
N GLY A 127 -12.44 47.26 -8.85
CA GLY A 127 -11.08 46.97 -8.40
C GLY A 127 -10.94 45.69 -7.56
N LYS A 128 -11.96 44.83 -7.47
CA LYS A 128 -11.79 43.49 -6.89
C LYS A 128 -10.95 42.57 -7.79
N PHE A 129 -10.98 42.78 -9.10
CA PHE A 129 -10.07 42.14 -10.06
C PHE A 129 -8.91 43.09 -10.41
N GLN A 130 -7.69 42.56 -10.41
CA GLN A 130 -6.49 43.30 -10.79
C GLN A 130 -5.65 42.47 -11.78
N HIS A 131 -5.22 43.11 -12.87
CA HIS A 131 -4.18 42.57 -13.76
C HIS A 131 -2.86 43.28 -13.49
N VAL A 132 -1.79 42.50 -13.29
CA VAL A 132 -0.44 42.99 -13.02
C VAL A 132 0.50 42.42 -14.08
N GLU A 133 1.17 43.30 -14.81
CA GLU A 133 2.23 42.94 -15.74
C GLU A 133 3.58 42.97 -15.02
N LEU A 134 4.29 41.84 -15.06
CA LEU A 134 5.58 41.63 -14.41
C LEU A 134 6.71 41.84 -15.40
N SER A 135 7.78 42.50 -14.97
CA SER A 135 8.96 42.65 -15.82
C SER A 135 9.59 41.29 -16.14
N ARG A 136 10.29 41.20 -17.28
CA ARG A 136 10.93 39.94 -17.69
C ARG A 136 12.05 39.55 -16.70
N GLU A 137 12.74 40.51 -16.10
CA GLU A 137 13.73 40.27 -15.05
C GLU A 137 13.10 39.70 -13.77
N ALA A 138 11.91 40.19 -13.38
CA ALA A 138 11.17 39.63 -12.25
C ALA A 138 10.73 38.19 -12.54
N ALA A 139 10.35 37.91 -13.79
CA ALA A 139 9.97 36.57 -14.21
C ALA A 139 11.16 35.60 -14.25
N VAL A 140 12.35 36.05 -14.66
CA VAL A 140 13.61 35.27 -14.56
C VAL A 140 13.90 34.89 -13.12
N ARG A 141 13.93 35.86 -12.20
CA ARG A 141 14.19 35.59 -10.77
C ARG A 141 13.19 34.58 -10.19
N ALA A 142 11.91 34.74 -10.52
CA ALA A 142 10.89 33.79 -10.10
C ALA A 142 11.15 32.38 -10.63
N ILE A 143 11.50 32.22 -11.91
CA ILE A 143 11.80 30.90 -12.47
C ILE A 143 13.01 30.26 -11.76
N GLU A 144 14.07 31.03 -11.47
CA GLU A 144 15.25 30.52 -10.78
C GLU A 144 14.95 30.07 -9.34
N ILE A 145 14.22 30.90 -8.58
CA ILE A 145 13.77 30.55 -7.23
C ILE A 145 12.89 29.30 -7.27
N GLY A 146 11.91 29.26 -8.17
CA GLY A 146 11.01 28.12 -8.29
C GLY A 146 11.70 26.83 -8.70
N ARG A 147 12.73 26.90 -9.56
CA ARG A 147 13.57 25.76 -9.90
C ARG A 147 14.31 25.22 -8.69
N SER A 148 14.90 26.11 -7.88
CA SER A 148 15.59 25.73 -6.62
C SER A 148 14.62 25.05 -5.64
N LEU A 149 13.44 25.63 -5.42
CA LEU A 149 12.41 25.07 -4.54
C LEU A 149 11.91 23.71 -5.02
N ALA A 150 11.67 23.55 -6.32
CA ALA A 150 11.25 22.28 -6.89
C ALA A 150 12.33 21.20 -6.72
N SER A 151 13.62 21.54 -6.90
CA SER A 151 14.71 20.59 -6.62
C SER A 151 14.78 20.17 -5.15
N GLN A 152 14.63 21.10 -4.21
CA GLN A 152 14.59 20.78 -2.77
C GLN A 152 13.43 19.86 -2.41
N GLN A 153 12.25 20.06 -3.02
CA GLN A 153 11.11 19.16 -2.83
C GLN A 153 11.37 17.75 -3.33
N LEU A 154 12.08 17.60 -4.46
CA LEU A 154 12.47 16.28 -4.97
C LEU A 154 13.48 15.59 -4.07
N GLU A 155 14.36 16.33 -3.40
CA GLU A 155 15.27 15.76 -2.38
C GLU A 155 14.49 15.24 -1.17
N LEU A 156 13.49 16.01 -0.69
CA LEU A 156 12.57 15.57 0.36
C LEU A 156 11.79 14.31 -0.06
N VAL A 157 11.21 14.27 -1.27
CA VAL A 157 10.49 13.08 -1.76
C VAL A 157 11.43 11.88 -1.88
N ARG A 158 12.66 12.06 -2.40
CA ARG A 158 13.66 10.99 -2.47
C ARG A 158 14.00 10.42 -1.09
N SER A 159 14.18 11.27 -0.07
CA SER A 159 14.43 10.77 1.29
C SER A 159 13.25 9.97 1.86
N TYR A 160 12.01 10.39 1.59
CA TYR A 160 10.82 9.64 1.99
C TYR A 160 10.68 8.31 1.22
N GLU A 161 11.00 8.28 -0.07
CA GLU A 161 11.00 7.06 -0.88
C GLU A 161 12.08 6.07 -0.44
N LEU A 162 13.28 6.56 -0.09
CA LEU A 162 14.34 5.76 0.54
C LEU A 162 13.84 5.12 1.85
N GLN A 163 13.24 5.91 2.75
CA GLN A 163 12.63 5.40 3.98
C GLN A 163 11.50 4.39 3.72
N ARG A 164 10.71 4.58 2.65
CA ARG A 164 9.66 3.62 2.26
C ARG A 164 10.27 2.31 1.76
N ALA A 165 11.33 2.38 0.96
CA ALA A 165 12.06 1.21 0.48
C ALA A 165 12.71 0.43 1.64
N ASP A 166 13.30 1.14 2.61
CA ASP A 166 13.90 0.51 3.78
C ASP A 166 12.85 -0.15 4.68
N ARG A 167 11.71 0.51 4.93
CA ARG A 167 10.57 -0.13 5.61
C ARG A 167 10.06 -1.36 4.86
N ALA A 168 10.04 -1.35 3.53
CA ALA A 168 9.66 -2.52 2.74
C ALA A 168 10.67 -3.68 2.91
N ARG A 169 11.98 -3.37 2.92
CA ARG A 169 13.05 -4.36 3.18
C ARG A 169 12.92 -4.96 4.58
N GLU A 170 12.68 -4.15 5.59
CA GLU A 170 12.46 -4.63 6.97
C GLU A 170 11.23 -5.53 7.07
N ARG A 171 10.12 -5.16 6.41
CA ARG A 171 8.91 -6.01 6.38
C ARG A 171 9.19 -7.34 5.70
N LEU A 172 9.90 -7.35 4.58
CA LEU A 172 10.29 -8.59 3.90
C LEU A 172 11.23 -9.44 4.76
N ALA A 173 12.15 -8.83 5.49
CA ALA A 173 13.01 -9.53 6.45
C ALA A 173 12.17 -10.19 7.56
N LYS A 174 11.21 -9.46 8.15
CA LYS A 174 10.27 -10.00 9.15
C LYS A 174 9.43 -11.16 8.59
N ILE A 175 8.91 -11.03 7.36
CA ILE A 175 8.14 -12.10 6.70
C ILE A 175 9.01 -13.35 6.51
N ARG A 176 10.28 -13.20 6.11
CA ARG A 176 11.21 -14.34 5.98
C ARG A 176 11.46 -15.04 7.30
N VAL A 177 11.57 -14.30 8.40
CA VAL A 177 11.72 -14.87 9.75
C VAL A 177 10.47 -15.67 10.13
N ILE A 178 9.28 -15.10 9.92
CA ILE A 178 8.01 -15.78 10.20
C ILE A 178 7.87 -17.05 9.35
N ALA A 179 8.15 -16.98 8.05
CA ALA A 179 8.08 -18.12 7.15
C ALA A 179 9.03 -19.24 7.59
N ARG A 180 10.28 -18.91 7.96
CA ARG A 180 11.24 -19.90 8.51
C ARG A 180 10.75 -20.51 9.82
N ALA A 181 10.12 -19.73 10.69
CA ALA A 181 9.55 -20.23 11.94
C ALA A 181 8.38 -21.20 11.69
N GLN A 182 7.50 -20.88 10.74
CA GLN A 182 6.40 -21.75 10.32
C GLN A 182 6.91 -23.05 9.70
N GLU A 183 7.89 -22.98 8.80
CA GLU A 183 8.49 -24.18 8.19
C GLU A 183 9.13 -25.10 9.25
N ARG A 184 9.81 -24.52 10.25
CA ARG A 184 10.34 -25.28 11.38
C ARG A 184 9.21 -25.92 12.19
N ALA A 185 8.17 -25.16 12.52
CA ALA A 185 7.02 -25.67 13.28
C ALA A 185 6.32 -26.82 12.55
N GLU A 186 6.17 -26.75 11.23
CA GLU A 186 5.62 -27.84 10.42
C GLU A 186 6.51 -29.08 10.41
N LYS A 187 7.84 -28.90 10.32
CA LYS A 187 8.79 -30.02 10.44
C LYS A 187 8.68 -30.71 11.80
N PHE A 188 8.56 -29.93 12.89
CA PHE A 188 8.32 -30.48 14.22
C PHE A 188 7.00 -31.25 14.30
N ARG A 189 5.89 -30.69 13.79
CA ARG A 189 4.59 -31.40 13.75
C ARG A 189 4.66 -32.71 12.95
N LYS A 190 5.32 -32.71 11.79
CA LYS A 190 5.52 -33.94 10.99
C LYS A 190 6.34 -34.98 11.74
N MET A 191 7.37 -34.54 12.47
CA MET A 191 8.19 -35.44 13.28
C MET A 191 7.41 -36.03 14.46
N GLU A 192 6.57 -35.24 15.12
CA GLU A 192 5.67 -35.72 16.19
C GLU A 192 4.64 -36.71 15.65
N ALA A 193 3.98 -36.40 14.53
CA ALA A 193 3.03 -37.32 13.89
C ALA A 193 3.70 -38.64 13.49
N PHE A 194 4.94 -38.59 12.98
CA PHE A 194 5.72 -39.79 12.68
C PHE A 194 6.04 -40.60 13.95
N ARG A 195 6.45 -39.95 15.03
CA ARG A 195 6.72 -40.61 16.33
C ARG A 195 5.46 -41.26 16.88
N GLU A 196 4.32 -40.59 16.80
CA GLU A 196 3.04 -41.10 17.27
C GLU A 196 2.57 -42.29 16.42
N ALA A 197 2.64 -42.20 15.08
CA ALA A 197 2.32 -43.31 14.19
C ALA A 197 3.23 -44.53 14.44
N ALA A 198 4.53 -44.31 14.65
CA ALA A 198 5.48 -45.38 14.99
C ALA A 198 5.21 -46.00 16.38
N ALA A 199 4.67 -45.22 17.33
CA ALA A 199 4.25 -45.72 18.64
C ALA A 199 2.96 -46.55 18.53
N ARG A 200 1.95 -46.06 17.78
CA ARG A 200 0.71 -46.81 17.51
C ARG A 200 0.98 -48.11 16.76
N GLY A 201 1.80 -48.07 15.71
CA GLY A 201 2.17 -49.27 14.95
C GLY A 201 2.85 -50.34 15.82
N ARG A 202 3.66 -49.93 16.82
CA ARG A 202 4.24 -50.86 17.80
C ARG A 202 3.20 -51.43 18.77
N ALA A 203 2.21 -50.65 19.17
CA ALA A 203 1.13 -51.09 20.06
C ALA A 203 0.12 -52.02 19.36
N ASP A 204 -0.16 -51.79 18.07
CA ASP A 204 -1.14 -52.56 17.29
C ASP A 204 -0.54 -53.79 16.58
N ALA A 205 0.79 -53.86 16.43
CA ALA A 205 1.47 -55.01 15.83
C ALA A 205 1.07 -56.38 16.46
N PRO A 206 0.99 -56.54 17.79
CA PRO A 206 0.55 -57.79 18.40
C PRO A 206 -0.88 -58.17 18.02
N ARG A 207 -1.78 -57.18 17.90
CA ARG A 207 -3.19 -57.40 17.52
C ARG A 207 -3.32 -57.83 16.07
N HIS A 208 -2.55 -57.21 15.17
CA HIS A 208 -2.52 -57.61 13.77
C HIS A 208 -1.99 -59.03 13.59
N VAL A 209 -0.90 -59.39 14.27
CA VAL A 209 -0.35 -60.76 14.23
C VAL A 209 -1.35 -61.78 14.79
N GLN A 210 -2.10 -61.44 15.83
CA GLN A 210 -3.16 -62.31 16.37
C GLN A 210 -4.34 -62.47 15.41
N ALA A 211 -4.81 -61.39 14.79
CA ALA A 211 -5.90 -61.41 13.82
C ALA A 211 -5.52 -62.20 12.56
N GLU A 212 -4.31 -62.03 12.05
CA GLU A 212 -3.80 -62.77 10.90
C GLU A 212 -3.69 -64.27 11.21
N ARG A 213 -3.22 -64.63 12.42
CA ARG A 213 -3.21 -66.03 12.88
C ARG A 213 -4.62 -66.62 12.99
N ALA A 214 -5.60 -65.84 13.45
CA ALA A 214 -6.99 -66.29 13.52
C ALA A 214 -7.58 -66.52 12.12
N GLN A 215 -7.34 -65.61 11.18
CA GLN A 215 -7.78 -65.78 9.77
C GLN A 215 -7.13 -66.99 9.10
N GLN A 216 -5.82 -67.22 9.34
CA GLN A 216 -5.17 -68.43 8.83
C GLN A 216 -5.73 -69.71 9.45
N ALA A 217 -6.15 -69.67 10.72
CA ALA A 217 -6.80 -70.82 11.36
C ALA A 217 -8.18 -71.10 10.75
N GLU A 218 -8.99 -70.07 10.48
CA GLU A 218 -10.28 -70.20 9.79
C GLU A 218 -10.12 -70.76 8.37
N LEU A 219 -9.20 -70.21 7.58
CA LEU A 219 -8.91 -70.71 6.22
C LEU A 219 -8.44 -72.18 6.24
N ARG A 220 -7.69 -72.59 7.26
CA ARG A 220 -7.30 -74.01 7.42
C ARG A 220 -8.49 -74.89 7.79
N ALA A 221 -9.39 -74.42 8.66
CA ALA A 221 -10.61 -75.13 9.03
C ALA A 221 -11.57 -75.26 7.83
N GLU A 222 -11.68 -74.23 6.99
CA GLU A 222 -12.50 -74.25 5.78
C GLU A 222 -11.94 -75.22 4.72
N ARG A 223 -10.61 -75.25 4.55
CA ARG A 223 -9.93 -76.24 3.69
C ARG A 223 -10.06 -77.67 4.20
N ALA A 224 -10.18 -77.88 5.51
CA ALA A 224 -10.43 -79.20 6.07
C ALA A 224 -11.86 -79.67 5.74
N LYS A 225 -12.86 -78.77 5.79
CA LYS A 225 -14.26 -79.07 5.45
C LYS A 225 -14.47 -79.38 3.96
N THR A 226 -13.65 -78.83 3.07
CA THR A 226 -13.73 -79.12 1.62
C THR A 226 -13.12 -80.45 1.21
N ARG A 227 -12.42 -81.17 2.12
CA ARG A 227 -11.81 -82.48 1.84
C ARG A 227 -12.75 -83.68 2.09
N GLU A 228 -13.96 -83.46 2.59
CA GLU A 228 -14.96 -84.51 2.90
C GLU A 228 -16.06 -84.69 1.84
N THR A 229 -15.93 -84.10 0.65
CA THR A 229 -16.80 -84.45 -0.48
C THR A 229 -16.20 -85.61 -1.26
N PRO A 230 -16.92 -86.73 -1.47
CA PRO A 230 -16.40 -87.87 -2.21
C PRO A 230 -16.07 -87.46 -3.65
N GLU A 231 -14.87 -87.84 -4.10
CA GLU A 231 -14.33 -87.59 -5.44
C GLU A 231 -15.35 -87.97 -6.53
N THR A 232 -16.00 -86.96 -7.10
CA THR A 232 -16.87 -87.14 -8.28
C THR A 232 -16.01 -87.60 -9.47
N GLU A 233 -16.50 -88.59 -10.22
CA GLU A 233 -15.88 -89.20 -11.41
C GLU A 233 -15.25 -88.24 -12.43
N ARG A 234 -15.60 -86.95 -12.39
CA ARG A 234 -15.00 -85.88 -13.20
C ARG A 234 -13.50 -85.67 -12.95
N ASP A 235 -13.00 -85.90 -11.74
CA ASP A 235 -11.57 -85.76 -11.43
C ASP A 235 -10.72 -86.93 -11.97
N ARG A 236 -11.35 -88.08 -12.22
CA ARG A 236 -10.70 -89.23 -12.86
C ARG A 236 -10.44 -88.96 -14.35
N ILE A 237 -11.40 -88.32 -15.02
CA ILE A 237 -11.32 -87.99 -16.46
C ILE A 237 -10.30 -86.87 -16.74
N THR A 238 -10.21 -85.86 -15.86
CA THR A 238 -9.21 -84.78 -16.01
C THR A 238 -7.78 -85.25 -15.72
N ARG A 239 -7.60 -86.21 -14.80
CA ARG A 239 -6.29 -86.80 -14.53
C ARG A 239 -5.80 -87.70 -15.66
N GLU A 240 -6.69 -88.50 -16.27
CA GLU A 240 -6.35 -89.28 -17.46
C GLU A 240 -6.04 -88.39 -18.68
N ALA A 241 -6.75 -87.27 -18.85
CA ALA A 241 -6.46 -86.31 -19.92
C ALA A 241 -5.12 -85.56 -19.73
N ALA A 242 -4.74 -85.27 -18.48
CA ALA A 242 -3.46 -84.66 -18.15
C ALA A 242 -2.28 -85.64 -18.31
N GLU A 243 -2.46 -86.92 -17.95
CA GLU A 243 -1.43 -87.94 -18.18
C GLU A 243 -1.22 -88.25 -19.67
N LYS A 244 -2.28 -88.16 -20.48
CA LYS A 244 -2.17 -88.31 -21.94
C LYS A 244 -1.42 -87.16 -22.61
N THR A 245 -1.61 -85.93 -22.16
CA THR A 245 -0.89 -84.75 -22.69
C THR A 245 0.58 -84.72 -22.25
N VAL A 246 0.91 -85.21 -21.06
CA VAL A 246 2.31 -85.37 -20.63
C VAL A 246 3.04 -86.47 -21.43
N ARG A 247 2.37 -87.58 -21.77
CA ARG A 247 2.94 -88.61 -22.67
C ARG A 247 3.15 -88.10 -24.09
N GLU A 248 2.18 -87.40 -24.67
CA GLU A 248 2.33 -86.81 -26.02
C GLU A 248 3.40 -85.71 -26.08
N PHE A 249 3.61 -84.98 -24.98
CA PHE A 249 4.68 -83.97 -24.89
C PHE A 249 6.06 -84.61 -24.74
N GLN A 250 6.19 -85.74 -24.04
CA GLN A 250 7.43 -86.51 -23.95
C GLN A 250 7.79 -87.22 -25.27
N GLU A 251 6.81 -87.73 -26.04
CA GLU A 251 7.06 -88.31 -27.37
C GLU A 251 7.46 -87.27 -28.43
N ARG A 252 7.00 -86.02 -28.31
CA ARG A 252 7.38 -84.92 -29.21
C ARG A 252 8.79 -84.37 -28.98
N LEU A 253 9.35 -84.56 -27.79
CA LEU A 253 10.67 -84.05 -27.41
C LEU A 253 11.75 -85.13 -27.53
N ASN A 254 11.87 -85.76 -28.70
CA ASN A 254 12.91 -86.74 -29.03
C ASN A 254 14.33 -86.17 -28.85
N ILE A 255 14.81 -86.11 -27.60
CA ILE A 255 16.08 -85.55 -27.18
C ILE A 255 16.96 -86.74 -26.78
N GLY A 256 17.76 -87.19 -27.75
CA GLY A 256 18.92 -88.02 -27.48
C GLY A 256 19.98 -87.24 -26.69
N PRO A 257 20.83 -87.94 -25.91
CA PRO A 257 21.79 -87.32 -25.01
C PRO A 257 23.01 -86.83 -25.80
N SER A 258 23.20 -85.51 -25.85
CA SER A 258 24.44 -84.91 -26.38
C SER A 258 25.20 -84.23 -25.25
N THR A 259 26.40 -84.75 -25.06
CA THR A 259 27.43 -84.41 -24.10
C THR A 259 28.15 -83.10 -24.44
N GLY A 260 28.33 -82.24 -23.45
CA GLY A 260 29.54 -81.46 -23.16
C GLY A 260 30.12 -80.48 -24.19
N LYS A 261 30.11 -79.18 -23.88
CA LYS A 261 31.31 -78.37 -23.59
C LYS A 261 30.98 -76.89 -23.30
N GLU A 262 31.83 -76.34 -22.44
CA GLU A 262 31.97 -75.04 -21.77
C GLU A 262 31.39 -73.74 -22.38
N PRO A 263 31.00 -72.77 -21.51
CA PRO A 263 30.57 -71.43 -21.92
C PRO A 263 31.70 -70.40 -21.85
N GLU A 264 31.88 -69.62 -22.93
CA GLU A 264 32.70 -68.40 -22.93
C GLU A 264 31.82 -67.15 -23.13
N LYS A 265 31.72 -66.39 -22.04
CA LYS A 265 31.67 -64.93 -21.85
C LYS A 265 30.97 -64.00 -22.86
N THR A 266 30.22 -63.10 -22.23
CA THR A 266 30.00 -61.65 -22.49
C THR A 266 28.95 -61.23 -23.54
N SER A 267 27.79 -60.83 -23.02
CA SER A 267 26.83 -59.93 -23.65
C SER A 267 26.54 -58.76 -22.68
N PRO A 268 26.59 -57.48 -23.12
CA PRO A 268 26.29 -56.34 -22.26
C PRO A 268 24.79 -56.09 -22.17
N GLY A 269 24.40 -55.49 -21.05
CA GLY A 269 23.04 -55.42 -20.55
C GLY A 269 22.04 -54.72 -21.45
N ARG A 270 20.90 -55.39 -21.61
CA ARG A 270 19.63 -54.78 -22.02
C ARG A 270 19.23 -53.76 -20.95
N GLY A 271 19.51 -52.48 -21.21
CA GLY A 271 19.03 -51.39 -20.37
C GLY A 271 17.50 -51.39 -20.33
N SER A 272 16.96 -51.35 -19.11
CA SER A 272 15.53 -51.20 -18.86
C SER A 272 14.98 -49.98 -19.62
N PRO A 273 13.78 -50.06 -20.24
CA PRO A 273 13.12 -48.93 -20.89
C PRO A 273 12.87 -47.73 -19.95
N GLU A 274 13.02 -47.93 -18.63
CA GLU A 274 12.93 -46.90 -17.62
C GLU A 274 14.18 -45.99 -17.57
N ALA A 275 15.38 -46.57 -17.81
CA ALA A 275 16.63 -45.79 -17.87
C ALA A 275 16.69 -44.88 -19.10
N ALA A 276 16.10 -45.32 -20.22
CA ALA A 276 15.97 -44.50 -21.43
C ALA A 276 15.01 -43.31 -21.24
N LYS A 277 13.94 -43.48 -20.42
CA LYS A 277 13.04 -42.38 -20.07
C LYS A 277 13.69 -41.37 -19.13
N ALA A 278 14.46 -41.82 -18.15
CA ALA A 278 15.20 -40.94 -17.24
C ALA A 278 16.22 -40.08 -18.00
N ALA A 279 16.95 -40.66 -18.96
CA ALA A 279 17.91 -39.91 -19.79
C ALA A 279 17.23 -38.86 -20.68
N LEU A 280 16.02 -39.14 -21.19
CA LEU A 280 15.27 -38.19 -22.01
C LEU A 280 14.75 -37.00 -21.18
N ILE A 281 14.29 -37.24 -19.94
CA ILE A 281 13.86 -36.17 -19.03
C ILE A 281 15.04 -35.25 -18.69
N GLU A 282 16.20 -35.82 -18.38
CA GLU A 282 17.41 -35.05 -18.07
C GLU A 282 17.88 -34.20 -19.27
N GLN A 283 17.71 -34.72 -20.49
CA GLN A 283 18.04 -33.98 -21.71
C GLN A 283 17.10 -32.79 -21.94
N VAL A 284 15.80 -32.98 -21.71
CA VAL A 284 14.80 -31.90 -21.81
C VAL A 284 15.02 -30.81 -20.75
N GLU A 285 15.40 -31.19 -19.52
CA GLU A 285 15.74 -30.23 -18.47
C GLU A 285 17.00 -29.41 -18.79
N ARG A 286 18.03 -30.04 -19.38
CA ARG A 286 19.22 -29.30 -19.85
C ARG A 286 18.90 -28.32 -20.96
N ASP A 287 18.07 -28.72 -21.93
CA ASP A 287 17.71 -27.86 -23.05
C ASP A 287 16.82 -26.68 -22.58
N ALA A 288 15.92 -26.92 -21.63
CA ALA A 288 15.12 -25.88 -20.99
C ALA A 288 16.00 -24.88 -20.19
N ALA A 289 16.98 -25.37 -19.42
CA ALA A 289 17.93 -24.51 -18.71
C ALA A 289 18.81 -23.69 -19.67
N ARG A 290 19.15 -24.24 -20.84
CA ARG A 290 19.96 -23.56 -21.85
C ARG A 290 19.18 -22.45 -22.58
N LEU A 291 17.88 -22.65 -22.80
CA LEU A 291 16.98 -21.63 -23.33
C LEU A 291 16.75 -20.50 -22.31
N ALA A 292 16.56 -20.82 -21.03
CA ALA A 292 16.41 -19.84 -19.97
C ALA A 292 17.65 -18.95 -19.79
N ALA A 293 18.86 -19.51 -19.96
CA ALA A 293 20.11 -18.76 -19.89
C ALA A 293 20.34 -17.82 -21.10
N ARG A 294 19.61 -18.02 -22.22
CA ARG A 294 19.73 -17.19 -23.42
C ARG A 294 18.82 -15.95 -23.39
N GLU A 295 17.73 -15.99 -22.62
CA GLU A 295 16.77 -14.87 -22.53
C GLU A 295 17.09 -13.85 -21.41
N PHE A 296 17.99 -14.17 -20.48
CA PHE A 296 18.39 -13.26 -19.39
C PHE A 296 19.90 -13.18 -19.23
N PRO A 297 20.60 -12.22 -19.88
CA PRO A 297 22.01 -11.99 -19.62
C PRO A 297 22.16 -11.29 -18.26
N PHE A 298 22.47 -12.06 -17.22
CA PHE A 298 22.94 -11.51 -15.96
C PHE A 298 24.39 -11.01 -16.10
N PRO A 299 24.73 -9.83 -15.56
CA PRO A 299 26.12 -9.38 -15.52
C PRO A 299 26.95 -10.34 -14.66
N ALA A 300 28.09 -10.75 -15.18
CA ALA A 300 29.00 -11.69 -14.55
C ALA A 300 29.52 -11.16 -13.19
N PRO A 301 29.59 -11.99 -12.14
CA PRO A 301 30.25 -11.62 -10.90
C PRO A 301 31.77 -11.64 -11.09
N ASP A 302 32.42 -10.53 -10.75
CA ASP A 302 33.87 -10.42 -10.65
C ASP A 302 34.44 -11.41 -9.61
N LYS A 303 35.67 -11.83 -9.88
CA LYS A 303 36.46 -12.93 -9.30
C LYS A 303 36.47 -12.99 -7.75
N PRO A 304 36.66 -14.20 -7.18
CA PRO A 304 36.81 -14.37 -5.73
C PRO A 304 38.16 -13.82 -5.26
N ARG A 305 38.11 -12.96 -4.25
CA ARG A 305 39.26 -12.43 -3.51
C ARG A 305 39.64 -13.44 -2.41
N GLU A 306 40.92 -13.76 -2.35
CA GLU A 306 41.52 -14.74 -1.45
C GLU A 306 41.17 -14.50 0.02
N GLN A 307 40.88 -15.59 0.72
CA GLN A 307 40.55 -15.65 2.14
C GLN A 307 41.80 -15.46 2.98
N GLN A 308 41.85 -14.37 3.75
CA GLN A 308 42.69 -14.26 4.95
C GLN A 308 41.91 -14.84 6.14
N THR A 309 42.40 -15.96 6.67
CA THR A 309 42.00 -16.50 7.97
C THR A 309 42.58 -15.62 9.07
N VAL A 310 41.72 -14.88 9.77
CA VAL A 310 42.06 -14.23 11.03
C VAL A 310 41.34 -14.99 12.13
N GLU A 311 42.11 -15.58 13.05
CA GLU A 311 41.63 -16.10 14.32
C GLU A 311 40.94 -14.97 15.09
N ILE A 312 39.64 -15.15 15.39
CA ILE A 312 38.88 -14.24 16.23
C ILE A 312 38.74 -14.91 17.60
N GLU A 313 39.55 -14.43 18.54
CA GLU A 313 39.38 -14.64 19.98
C GLU A 313 37.98 -14.16 20.42
N GLU A 314 37.33 -14.97 21.27
CA GLU A 314 36.11 -14.64 21.98
C GLU A 314 36.28 -13.39 22.85
N ARG A 315 35.91 -12.23 22.30
CA ARG A 315 35.60 -11.04 23.10
C ARG A 315 34.09 -10.95 23.27
N ASN A 316 33.63 -11.25 24.49
CA ASN A 316 32.29 -10.91 24.97
C ASN A 316 32.11 -9.38 24.90
N THR A 317 31.40 -8.89 23.89
CA THR A 317 31.07 -7.47 23.77
C THR A 317 29.72 -7.15 24.42
N PRO A 318 29.64 -6.10 25.27
CA PRO A 318 28.38 -5.61 25.86
C PRO A 318 27.40 -4.98 24.85
N GLU A 319 27.77 -4.92 23.57
CA GLU A 319 27.00 -4.27 22.48
C GLU A 319 25.70 -5.00 22.12
N LEU A 320 25.58 -6.29 22.42
CA LEU A 320 24.34 -7.05 22.19
C LEU A 320 23.22 -6.71 23.20
N ALA A 321 23.56 -6.17 24.37
CA ALA A 321 22.57 -5.73 25.36
C ALA A 321 21.87 -4.44 24.93
N ASP A 322 22.60 -3.51 24.32
CA ASP A 322 22.04 -2.24 23.83
C ASP A 322 21.12 -2.45 22.62
N ALA A 323 21.47 -3.37 21.71
CA ALA A 323 20.61 -3.74 20.59
C ALA A 323 19.27 -4.36 21.04
N ALA A 324 19.27 -5.12 22.15
CA ALA A 324 18.06 -5.69 22.72
C ALA A 324 17.17 -4.64 23.41
N SER A 325 17.76 -3.59 24.00
CA SER A 325 17.00 -2.48 24.59
C SER A 325 16.29 -1.66 23.52
N VAL A 326 17.00 -1.28 22.45
CA VAL A 326 16.43 -0.48 21.35
C VAL A 326 15.29 -1.24 20.65
N ALA A 327 15.40 -2.55 20.52
CA ALA A 327 14.34 -3.38 19.95
C ALA A 327 13.06 -3.43 20.81
N ARG A 328 13.19 -3.38 22.14
CA ARG A 328 12.05 -3.34 23.07
C ARG A 328 11.36 -1.97 23.03
N ASP A 329 12.13 -0.89 23.07
CA ASP A 329 11.58 0.47 22.99
C ASP A 329 10.82 0.72 21.68
N ALA A 330 11.33 0.16 20.56
CA ALA A 330 10.64 0.22 19.28
C ALA A 330 9.35 -0.62 19.25
N ALA A 331 9.31 -1.76 19.94
CA ALA A 331 8.12 -2.60 20.04
C ALA A 331 7.04 -1.93 20.91
N ASP A 332 7.43 -1.34 22.05
CA ASP A 332 6.54 -0.66 22.97
C ASP A 332 5.93 0.59 22.32
N LYS A 333 6.72 1.36 21.57
CA LYS A 333 6.21 2.50 20.79
C LYS A 333 5.22 2.07 19.71
N ALA A 334 5.50 0.98 19.01
CA ALA A 334 4.60 0.45 17.99
C ALA A 334 3.28 -0.09 18.59
N GLN A 335 3.32 -0.62 19.80
CA GLN A 335 2.12 -1.03 20.53
C GLN A 335 1.30 0.19 20.96
N ALA A 336 1.94 1.21 21.53
CA ALA A 336 1.27 2.44 21.93
C ALA A 336 0.58 3.17 20.76
N GLU A 337 1.20 3.18 19.57
CA GLU A 337 0.59 3.76 18.36
C GLU A 337 -0.64 2.96 17.89
N ARG A 338 -0.63 1.63 18.03
CA ARG A 338 -1.80 0.78 17.70
C ARG A 338 -2.94 1.01 18.68
N GLU A 339 -2.65 1.02 19.97
CA GLU A 339 -3.65 1.30 21.00
C GLU A 339 -4.26 2.71 20.83
N ALA A 340 -3.46 3.71 20.45
CA ALA A 340 -3.97 5.05 20.14
C ALA A 340 -4.88 5.04 18.89
N ALA A 341 -4.50 4.32 17.83
CA ALA A 341 -5.31 4.19 16.62
C ALA A 341 -6.63 3.47 16.88
N ASP A 342 -6.62 2.42 17.71
CA ASP A 342 -7.83 1.67 18.08
C ASP A 342 -8.76 2.53 18.93
N LYS A 343 -8.25 3.32 19.89
CA LYS A 343 -9.05 4.30 20.65
C LYS A 343 -9.70 5.35 19.76
N VAL A 344 -8.99 5.85 18.74
CA VAL A 344 -9.56 6.81 17.77
C VAL A 344 -10.67 6.15 16.95
N ARG A 345 -10.50 4.88 16.56
CA ARG A 345 -11.51 4.12 15.81
C ARG A 345 -12.75 3.84 16.64
N GLU A 346 -12.58 3.47 17.90
CA GLU A 346 -13.67 3.24 18.85
C GLU A 346 -14.46 4.53 19.09
N ALA A 347 -13.78 5.64 19.36
CA ALA A 347 -14.43 6.95 19.52
C ALA A 347 -15.18 7.39 18.24
N ALA A 348 -14.67 7.09 17.05
CA ALA A 348 -15.36 7.36 15.80
C ALA A 348 -16.62 6.48 15.62
N GLN A 349 -16.57 5.21 16.03
CA GLN A 349 -17.72 4.32 16.00
C GLN A 349 -18.81 4.74 16.99
N GLU A 350 -18.43 5.17 18.20
CA GLU A 350 -19.37 5.71 19.18
C GLU A 350 -20.05 6.98 18.67
N ARG A 351 -19.31 7.89 18.03
CA ARG A 351 -19.88 9.09 17.39
C ARG A 351 -20.86 8.74 16.28
N ALA A 352 -20.54 7.76 15.44
CA ALA A 352 -21.45 7.31 14.39
C ALA A 352 -22.75 6.75 14.97
N LYS A 353 -22.67 5.93 16.03
CA LYS A 353 -23.85 5.40 16.75
C LYS A 353 -24.66 6.52 17.40
N ALA A 354 -24.01 7.51 18.01
CA ALA A 354 -24.69 8.66 18.62
C ALA A 354 -25.45 9.51 17.58
N LEU A 355 -24.87 9.71 16.39
CA LEU A 355 -25.55 10.39 15.28
C LEU A 355 -26.76 9.60 14.78
N GLU A 356 -26.64 8.27 14.65
CA GLU A 356 -27.75 7.40 14.25
C GLU A 356 -28.89 7.41 15.28
N GLN A 357 -28.58 7.36 16.58
CA GLN A 357 -29.57 7.50 17.64
C GLN A 357 -30.24 8.89 17.63
N ALA A 358 -29.47 9.96 17.42
CA ALA A 358 -30.02 11.31 17.28
C ALA A 358 -30.96 11.45 16.07
N GLN A 359 -30.70 10.70 14.99
CA GLN A 359 -31.60 10.60 13.85
C GLN A 359 -32.92 9.94 14.22
N MET A 360 -32.87 8.80 14.92
CA MET A 360 -34.06 8.06 15.34
C MET A 360 -34.94 8.82 16.34
N HIS A 361 -34.34 9.62 17.24
CA HIS A 361 -35.07 10.38 18.26
C HIS A 361 -35.60 11.74 17.77
N GLY A 362 -35.49 12.06 16.48
CA GLY A 362 -36.03 13.31 15.94
C GLY A 362 -35.32 14.57 16.44
N ILE A 363 -34.07 14.46 16.88
CA ILE A 363 -33.27 15.60 17.33
C ILE A 363 -33.09 16.59 16.17
N ALA A 364 -33.25 17.89 16.43
CA ALA A 364 -33.14 18.95 15.44
C ALA A 364 -31.81 18.90 14.66
N PRO A 365 -31.81 19.20 13.34
CA PRO A 365 -30.64 19.04 12.47
C PRO A 365 -29.44 19.89 12.92
N GLU A 366 -29.67 21.06 13.51
CA GLU A 366 -28.60 21.94 14.02
C GLU A 366 -27.80 21.28 15.15
N VAL A 367 -28.47 20.50 15.99
CA VAL A 367 -27.82 19.76 17.09
C VAL A 367 -27.03 18.56 16.54
N ARG A 368 -27.49 17.95 15.44
CA ARG A 368 -26.76 16.88 14.75
C ARG A 368 -25.46 17.39 14.14
N ASP A 369 -25.46 18.58 13.56
CA ASP A 369 -24.26 19.20 13.00
C ASP A 369 -23.23 19.51 14.09
N LEU A 370 -23.67 19.99 15.26
CA LEU A 370 -22.79 20.21 16.41
C LEU A 370 -22.22 18.91 17.00
N LEU A 371 -23.01 17.83 17.03
CA LEU A 371 -22.55 16.48 17.41
C LEU A 371 -21.52 15.94 16.40
N ALA A 372 -21.74 16.13 15.10
CA ALA A 372 -20.82 15.69 14.05
C ALA A 372 -19.47 16.44 14.12
N LEU A 373 -19.49 17.72 14.49
CA LEU A 373 -18.29 18.54 14.72
C LEU A 373 -17.58 18.23 16.06
N GLY A 374 -18.15 17.35 16.90
CA GLY A 374 -17.62 17.05 18.23
C GLY A 374 -17.72 18.23 19.22
N GLN A 375 -18.55 19.22 18.90
CA GLN A 375 -18.76 20.41 19.74
C GLN A 375 -19.87 20.22 20.77
N ALA A 376 -20.65 19.14 20.66
CA ALA A 376 -21.68 18.76 21.62
C ALA A 376 -21.46 17.31 22.10
N GLN A 377 -21.70 17.07 23.39
CA GLN A 377 -21.75 15.71 23.95
C GLN A 377 -23.15 15.10 23.74
N PRO A 378 -23.24 13.78 23.52
CA PRO A 378 -24.53 13.12 23.38
C PRO A 378 -25.35 13.25 24.68
N PRO A 379 -26.68 13.44 24.60
CA PRO A 379 -27.51 13.65 25.79
C PRO A 379 -27.49 12.48 26.78
N THR A 380 -27.11 11.27 26.34
CA THR A 380 -26.89 10.12 27.22
C THR A 380 -25.72 10.31 28.20
N ALA A 381 -24.67 11.05 27.81
CA ALA A 381 -23.53 11.33 28.69
C ALA A 381 -23.90 12.25 29.87
N ALA A 382 -24.98 13.04 29.74
CA ALA A 382 -25.45 13.93 30.80
C ALA A 382 -26.22 13.21 31.92
N VAL A 383 -26.60 11.94 31.74
CA VAL A 383 -27.39 11.17 32.73
C VAL A 383 -26.50 10.33 33.66
N GLU A 384 -25.27 10.00 33.24
CA GLU A 384 -24.34 9.19 34.05
C GLU A 384 -23.64 9.97 35.18
N THR A 385 -23.62 11.30 35.12
CA THR A 385 -23.10 12.11 36.22
C THR A 385 -24.13 12.14 37.36
N LYS A 386 -23.87 11.37 38.42
CA LYS A 386 -24.62 11.47 39.69
C LYS A 386 -24.76 12.95 40.07
N PRO A 387 -25.97 13.44 40.43
CA PRO A 387 -26.19 14.83 40.80
C PRO A 387 -25.19 15.24 41.87
N GLY A 388 -24.22 16.07 41.49
CA GLY A 388 -23.29 16.68 42.42
C GLY A 388 -24.07 17.55 43.39
N TYR A 389 -23.77 17.42 44.67
CA TYR A 389 -24.35 18.21 45.76
C TYR A 389 -24.33 19.70 45.39
N ALA A 390 -25.50 20.31 45.24
CA ALA A 390 -25.59 21.73 44.92
C ALA A 390 -24.95 22.54 46.06
N PRO A 391 -23.97 23.43 45.78
CA PRO A 391 -23.42 24.31 46.81
C PRO A 391 -24.53 25.21 47.34
N GLY A 392 -24.72 25.21 48.66
CA GLY A 392 -25.71 26.05 49.33
C GLY A 392 -25.45 27.52 49.05
N VAL A 393 -26.41 28.18 48.39
CA VAL A 393 -26.35 29.62 48.15
C VAL A 393 -26.73 30.33 49.45
N GLU A 394 -25.76 30.89 50.14
CA GLU A 394 -26.00 31.86 51.22
C GLU A 394 -26.60 33.13 50.64
N ARG A 395 -27.88 33.36 50.99
CA ARG A 395 -28.64 34.55 50.64
C ARG A 395 -28.38 35.61 51.69
N GLY A 396 -27.51 36.59 51.40
CA GLY A 396 -27.28 37.71 52.31
C GLY A 396 -26.76 38.95 51.60
N GLY A 397 -27.53 40.04 51.62
CA GLY A 397 -27.02 41.37 51.31
C GLY A 397 -27.94 42.24 50.45
N THR A 398 -29.04 42.71 51.02
CA THR A 398 -29.77 43.90 50.55
C THR A 398 -28.90 45.14 50.70
N GLY A 399 -28.09 45.45 49.68
CA GLY A 399 -27.33 46.69 49.57
C GLY A 399 -28.16 47.79 48.90
N GLN A 400 -28.45 48.83 49.66
CA GLN A 400 -29.24 49.99 49.31
C GLN A 400 -28.80 50.69 48.00
N GLY A 401 -29.79 51.19 47.28
CA GLY A 401 -29.63 51.92 46.03
C GLY A 401 -28.87 53.24 46.18
N ARG A 402 -28.24 53.63 45.07
CA ARG A 402 -27.82 55.01 44.82
C ARG A 402 -28.33 55.42 43.44
N ASP A 403 -29.24 56.39 43.48
CA ASP A 403 -29.99 56.98 42.38
C ASP A 403 -29.06 57.83 41.48
N PRO A 404 -28.98 57.60 40.15
CA PRO A 404 -28.15 58.40 39.25
C PRO A 404 -28.96 59.53 38.62
N ARG A 405 -29.34 60.55 39.41
CA ARG A 405 -30.00 61.77 38.90
C ARG A 405 -29.55 63.03 39.61
N THR A 406 -28.33 63.48 39.34
CA THR A 406 -27.89 64.89 39.52
C THR A 406 -26.76 65.15 38.53
N LEU A 407 -27.05 65.82 37.41
CA LEU A 407 -26.82 67.25 37.14
C LEU A 407 -25.36 67.58 36.77
N GLY A 408 -25.17 68.04 35.54
CA GLY A 408 -23.91 68.57 35.02
C GLY A 408 -24.04 69.03 33.57
N VAL A 409 -25.00 69.93 33.29
CA VAL A 409 -25.02 70.72 32.05
C VAL A 409 -24.08 71.88 32.28
N ASP A 410 -22.99 71.91 31.51
CA ASP A 410 -22.03 73.01 31.44
C ASP A 410 -22.39 73.93 30.27
N PRO A 411 -22.77 75.20 30.50
CA PRO A 411 -22.92 76.17 29.43
C PRO A 411 -21.86 77.26 29.60
N ARG A 412 -20.67 77.08 28.98
CA ARG A 412 -19.78 78.14 28.43
C ARG A 412 -18.42 77.59 27.97
N GLY A 413 -18.21 77.57 26.66
CA GLY A 413 -16.89 77.58 26.01
C GLY A 413 -17.10 77.74 24.51
N ARG A 414 -17.19 78.98 24.01
CA ARG A 414 -16.10 79.74 23.36
C ARG A 414 -15.35 78.94 22.31
#